data_AF-V9KXV3-F1
#
_entry.id   AF-V9KXV3-F1
#
_cell.length_a   1.000
_cell.length_b   1.000
_cell.length_c   1.000
_cell.angle_alpha   90.00
_cell.angle_beta   90.00
_cell.angle_gamma   90.00
#
_symmetry.space_group_name_H-M   'P 1'
#
loop_
_entity.id
_entity.type
_entity.pdbx_description
1 polymer ?
#
loop_
_entity_poly.entity_id
_entity_poly.type
_entity_poly.pdbx_seq_one_letter_code
_entity_poly.pdbx_strand_id
1 'polypeptide(L)'
;MLRLLLNNGYKAHMCFNCIHSGSSLPWPTIEPQSRIVSFCEFITVPWMSHLIGRVVRVLIDYVDCISLCETLRSALEKQNEWPEIQNILENPSGLKHLCRLMIRKCVGQSRLQSSVLLPFPPLLRHYILYKDYDLYGRGLTS
;
A
#
# COMPACT_ATOMS: atom_id res chain seq x y z
N MET A 1 6.24 -6.27 8.85
CA MET A 1 7.42 -5.69 8.17
C MET A 1 7.06 -4.77 7.00
N LEU A 2 6.20 -5.17 6.04
CA LEU A 2 5.86 -4.30 4.89
C LEU A 2 5.33 -2.91 5.27
N ARG A 3 4.44 -2.82 6.29
CA ARG A 3 3.95 -1.52 6.82
C ARG A 3 5.07 -0.60 7.30
N LEU A 4 6.17 -1.15 7.82
CA LEU A 4 7.32 -0.36 8.26
C LEU A 4 7.97 0.35 7.05
N LEU A 5 8.17 -0.37 5.94
CA LEU A 5 8.72 0.23 4.72
C LEU A 5 7.80 1.34 4.19
N LEU A 6 6.50 1.07 4.12
CA LEU A 6 5.50 2.03 3.66
C LEU A 6 5.38 3.26 4.59
N ASN A 7 5.56 3.06 5.90
CA ASN A 7 5.65 4.14 6.87
C ASN A 7 6.95 4.95 6.75
N ASN A 8 7.99 4.42 6.10
CA ASN A 8 9.28 5.06 5.90
C ASN A 8 9.46 5.67 4.50
N GLY A 9 8.37 5.84 3.73
CA GLY A 9 8.37 6.62 2.48
C GLY A 9 8.43 5.79 1.21
N TYR A 10 8.33 4.46 1.30
CA TYR A 10 8.16 3.62 0.12
C TYR A 10 6.83 3.91 -0.58
N LYS A 11 6.90 4.07 -1.90
CA LYS A 11 5.79 4.50 -2.75
C LYS A 11 4.92 3.31 -3.16
N ALA A 12 3.92 2.95 -2.34
CA ALA A 12 2.99 1.84 -2.64
C ALA A 12 2.27 1.96 -4.00
N HIS A 13 1.95 3.19 -4.43
CA HIS A 13 1.27 3.42 -5.72
C HIS A 13 2.09 2.90 -6.92
N MET A 14 3.42 2.88 -6.82
CA MET A 14 4.28 2.39 -7.89
C MET A 14 4.10 0.89 -8.15
N CYS A 15 3.62 0.12 -7.16
CA CYS A 15 3.31 -1.30 -7.33
C CYS A 15 2.09 -1.53 -8.24
N PHE A 16 1.24 -0.51 -8.44
CA PHE A 16 0.05 -0.61 -9.27
C PHE A 16 0.21 0.07 -10.64
N ASN A 17 1.37 0.70 -10.90
CA ASN A 17 1.74 1.21 -12.22
C ASN A 17 2.24 0.06 -13.10
N CYS A 18 1.29 -0.66 -13.72
CA CYS A 18 1.59 -1.82 -14.55
C CYS A 18 1.78 -1.43 -16.01
N ILE A 19 2.80 -1.97 -16.68
CA ILE A 19 3.07 -1.70 -18.10
C ILE A 19 1.97 -2.32 -18.99
N HIS A 20 1.33 -3.40 -18.53
CA HIS A 20 0.23 -4.08 -19.20
C HIS A 20 -1.08 -3.27 -19.28
N SER A 21 -1.24 -2.19 -18.50
CA SER A 21 -2.50 -1.42 -18.47
C SER A 21 -2.61 -0.37 -19.58
N GLY A 22 -1.71 -0.36 -20.57
CA GLY A 22 -1.77 0.50 -21.76
C GLY A 22 -1.58 2.00 -21.51
N SER A 23 -1.57 2.45 -20.26
CA SER A 23 -1.33 3.85 -19.87
C SER A 23 0.16 4.09 -19.65
N SER A 24 0.90 4.33 -20.74
CA SER A 24 2.28 4.80 -20.68
C SER A 24 2.32 6.23 -20.13
N LEU A 25 2.44 6.39 -18.81
CA LEU A 25 3.02 7.62 -18.28
C LEU A 25 4.54 7.49 -18.36
N PRO A 26 5.25 8.51 -18.88
CA PRO A 26 6.69 8.44 -19.07
C PRO A 26 7.35 8.42 -17.70
N TRP A 27 7.94 7.28 -17.37
CA TRP A 27 8.91 7.20 -16.28
C TRP A 27 10.04 8.20 -16.60
N PRO A 28 10.63 8.88 -15.60
CA PRO A 28 11.81 9.69 -15.87
C PRO A 28 12.87 8.74 -16.42
N THR A 29 13.42 9.10 -17.57
CA THR A 29 14.43 8.40 -18.36
C THR A 29 15.49 7.77 -17.47
N ILE A 30 15.33 6.48 -17.17
CA ILE A 30 16.38 5.64 -16.59
C ILE A 30 16.72 4.63 -17.68
N GLU A 31 18.02 4.54 -17.96
CA GLU A 31 18.65 3.92 -19.11
C GLU A 31 18.16 2.49 -19.44
N PRO A 32 18.22 2.06 -20.72
CA PRO A 32 17.46 0.93 -21.26
C PRO A 32 18.07 -0.45 -20.98
N GLN A 33 18.69 -0.66 -19.82
CA GLN A 33 19.39 -1.92 -19.49
C GLN A 33 18.84 -2.69 -18.29
N SER A 34 17.82 -2.15 -17.60
CA SER A 34 17.14 -2.87 -16.52
C SER A 34 15.81 -3.40 -17.07
N ARG A 35 15.63 -4.73 -17.17
CA ARG A 35 14.28 -5.28 -17.37
C ARG A 35 13.44 -4.89 -16.15
N ILE A 36 12.68 -3.80 -16.24
CA ILE A 36 11.79 -3.35 -15.18
C ILE A 36 10.65 -4.38 -15.12
N VAL A 37 10.81 -5.39 -14.27
CA VAL A 37 9.76 -6.39 -14.03
C VAL A 37 8.61 -5.68 -13.34
N SER A 38 7.41 -5.79 -13.90
CA SER A 38 6.22 -5.22 -13.27
C SER A 38 5.95 -5.93 -11.95
N PHE A 39 5.42 -5.21 -10.94
CA PHE A 39 5.06 -5.83 -9.66
C PHE A 39 4.15 -7.05 -9.84
N CYS A 40 3.18 -6.97 -10.78
CA CYS A 40 2.28 -8.08 -11.08
C CYS A 40 3.02 -9.32 -11.63
N GLU A 41 4.10 -9.17 -12.38
CA GLU A 41 4.89 -10.31 -12.86
C GLU A 41 5.72 -10.91 -11.72
N PHE A 42 6.30 -10.05 -10.88
CA PHE A 42 7.13 -10.47 -9.77
C PHE A 42 6.33 -11.22 -8.70
N ILE A 43 5.15 -10.71 -8.31
CA ILE A 43 4.37 -11.29 -7.21
C ILE A 43 3.58 -12.54 -7.61
N THR A 44 3.38 -12.77 -8.91
CA THR A 44 2.62 -13.93 -9.43
C THR A 44 3.46 -15.16 -9.70
N VAL A 45 4.78 -15.08 -9.55
CA VAL A 45 5.66 -16.25 -9.64
C VAL A 45 5.26 -17.32 -8.59
N PRO A 46 5.42 -18.62 -8.88
CA PRO A 46 4.88 -19.69 -8.04
C PRO A 46 5.29 -19.60 -6.57
N TRP A 47 6.55 -19.26 -6.29
CA TRP A 47 7.05 -19.16 -4.92
C TRP A 47 6.54 -17.93 -4.16
N MET A 48 6.00 -16.90 -4.82
CA MET A 48 5.41 -15.71 -4.16
C MET A 48 3.89 -15.68 -4.20
N SER A 49 3.28 -16.52 -5.03
CA SER A 49 1.83 -16.53 -5.29
C SER A 49 0.99 -16.59 -4.01
N HIS A 50 1.45 -17.30 -2.97
CA HIS A 50 0.78 -17.42 -1.67
C HIS A 50 0.86 -16.16 -0.78
N LEU A 51 1.64 -15.16 -1.17
CA LEU A 51 1.80 -13.89 -0.44
C LEU A 51 1.00 -12.75 -1.07
N ILE A 52 0.56 -12.91 -2.32
CA ILE A 52 -0.03 -11.82 -3.11
C ILE A 52 -1.24 -11.20 -2.43
N GLY A 53 -2.14 -12.00 -1.84
CA GLY A 53 -3.30 -11.52 -1.09
C GLY A 53 -2.89 -10.63 0.08
N ARG A 54 -2.05 -11.15 0.98
CA ARG A 54 -1.55 -10.41 2.16
C ARG A 54 -0.76 -9.16 1.79
N VAL A 55 0.08 -9.23 0.74
CA VAL A 55 0.88 -8.09 0.29
C VAL A 55 -0.01 -7.00 -0.29
N VAL A 56 -0.90 -7.34 -1.22
CA VAL A 56 -1.82 -6.37 -1.84
C VAL A 56 -2.75 -5.77 -0.79
N ARG A 57 -3.26 -6.57 0.15
CA ARG A 57 -4.08 -6.10 1.28
C ARG A 57 -3.40 -5.01 2.11
N VAL A 58 -2.07 -5.10 2.29
CA VAL A 58 -1.29 -4.06 2.97
C VAL A 58 -1.02 -2.89 2.03
N LEU A 59 -0.76 -3.12 0.75
CA LEU A 59 -0.50 -2.03 -0.21
C LEU A 59 -1.72 -1.12 -0.42
N ILE A 60 -2.92 -1.69 -0.51
CA ILE A 60 -4.19 -0.93 -0.67
C ILE A 60 -4.48 0.00 0.51
N ASP A 61 -3.94 -0.29 1.70
CA ASP A 61 -4.04 0.60 2.84
C ASP A 61 -3.28 1.92 2.64
N TYR A 62 -2.31 1.99 1.72
CA TYR A 62 -1.43 3.16 1.53
C TYR A 62 -1.67 3.89 0.20
N VAL A 63 -2.71 3.51 -0.55
CA VAL A 63 -3.07 4.10 -1.83
C VAL A 63 -4.54 4.48 -1.86
N ASP A 64 -4.86 5.51 -2.62
CA ASP A 64 -6.21 5.93 -2.97
C ASP A 64 -6.54 5.44 -4.38
N CYS A 65 -7.78 4.95 -4.57
CA CYS A 65 -8.40 4.70 -5.87
C CYS A 65 -7.47 4.07 -6.92
N ILE A 66 -7.18 2.76 -6.80
CA ILE A 66 -6.31 2.04 -7.74
C ILE A 66 -7.11 1.13 -8.68
N SER A 67 -6.59 0.94 -9.89
CA SER A 67 -7.01 -0.13 -10.79
C SER A 67 -5.99 -1.27 -10.76
N LEU A 68 -6.46 -2.50 -10.61
CA LEU A 68 -5.60 -3.69 -10.71
C LEU A 68 -5.48 -4.08 -12.18
N CYS A 69 -4.28 -4.43 -12.64
CA CYS A 69 -4.11 -5.05 -13.96
C CYS A 69 -4.70 -6.47 -13.96
N GLU A 70 -5.06 -6.96 -15.15
CA GLU A 70 -5.72 -8.26 -15.33
C GLU A 70 -4.92 -9.42 -14.74
N THR A 71 -3.59 -9.41 -14.92
CA THR A 71 -2.68 -10.42 -14.36
C THR A 71 -2.74 -10.46 -12.84
N LEU A 72 -2.70 -9.30 -12.20
CA LEU A 72 -2.74 -9.18 -10.75
C LEU A 72 -4.12 -9.56 -10.21
N ARG A 73 -5.19 -9.14 -10.89
CA ARG A 73 -6.58 -9.50 -10.54
C ARG A 73 -6.79 -11.01 -10.58
N SER A 74 -6.40 -11.65 -11.67
CA SER A 74 -6.56 -13.10 -11.88
C SER A 74 -5.80 -13.94 -10.84
N ALA A 75 -4.67 -13.44 -10.38
CA ALA A 75 -3.89 -14.10 -9.34
C ALA A 75 -4.46 -13.86 -7.93
N LEU A 76 -5.05 -12.68 -7.69
CA LEU A 76 -5.72 -12.36 -6.44
C LEU A 76 -7.02 -13.11 -6.25
N GLU A 77 -7.83 -13.32 -7.31
CA GLU A 77 -9.10 -14.07 -7.26
C GLU A 77 -8.94 -15.49 -6.69
N LYS A 78 -7.72 -16.06 -6.74
CA LYS A 78 -7.38 -17.37 -6.19
C LYS A 78 -7.02 -17.35 -4.70
N GLN A 79 -6.93 -16.17 -4.08
CA GLN A 79 -6.52 -15.99 -2.69
C GLN A 79 -7.71 -15.83 -1.75
N ASN A 80 -7.52 -16.27 -0.50
CA ASN A 80 -8.54 -16.14 0.54
C ASN A 80 -8.84 -14.69 0.91
N GLU A 81 -7.87 -13.78 0.74
CA GLU A 81 -8.02 -12.35 1.02
C GLU A 81 -8.79 -11.59 -0.07
N TRP A 82 -9.09 -12.23 -1.22
CA TRP A 82 -9.75 -11.57 -2.35
C TRP A 82 -11.07 -10.88 -2.00
N PRO A 83 -12.02 -11.50 -1.27
CA PRO A 83 -13.29 -10.84 -0.97
C PRO A 83 -13.11 -9.55 -0.15
N GLU A 84 -12.13 -9.54 0.76
CA GLU A 84 -11.80 -8.35 1.55
C GLU A 84 -11.17 -7.26 0.67
N ILE A 85 -10.22 -7.65 -0.19
CA ILE A 85 -9.55 -6.73 -1.12
C ILE A 85 -10.56 -6.15 -2.11
N GLN A 86 -11.41 -6.98 -2.70
CA GLN A 86 -12.45 -6.58 -3.64
C GLN A 86 -13.41 -5.59 -2.96
N ASN A 87 -13.87 -5.86 -1.74
CA ASN A 87 -14.73 -4.94 -1.00
C ASN A 87 -14.05 -3.59 -0.75
N ILE A 88 -12.74 -3.56 -0.45
CA ILE A 88 -11.99 -2.30 -0.26
C ILE A 88 -11.84 -1.52 -1.58
N LEU A 89 -11.71 -2.21 -2.71
CA LEU A 89 -11.54 -1.60 -4.03
C LEU A 89 -12.87 -1.10 -4.63
N GLU A 90 -13.95 -1.84 -4.45
CA GLU A 90 -15.27 -1.53 -5.01
C GLU A 90 -16.06 -0.54 -4.15
N ASN A 91 -15.84 -0.55 -2.83
CA ASN A 91 -16.46 0.42 -1.95
C ASN A 91 -15.66 1.74 -2.04
N PRO A 92 -16.30 2.89 -2.32
CA PRO A 92 -15.61 4.17 -2.30
C PRO A 92 -14.89 4.29 -0.95
N SER A 93 -13.55 4.38 -1.02
CA SER A 93 -12.67 4.43 0.14
C SER A 93 -13.29 5.32 1.22
N GLY A 94 -13.70 4.73 2.34
CA GLY A 94 -14.45 5.47 3.35
C GLY A 94 -13.71 6.74 3.75
N LEU A 95 -14.44 7.81 4.08
CA LEU A 95 -13.87 9.13 4.41
C LEU A 95 -12.70 9.02 5.40
N LYS A 96 -12.79 8.10 6.36
CA LYS A 96 -11.69 7.71 7.25
C LYS A 96 -10.40 7.43 6.44
N HIS A 97 -10.38 6.42 5.57
CA HIS A 97 -9.19 6.08 4.78
C HIS A 97 -8.63 7.27 3.99
N LEU A 98 -9.49 8.01 3.28
CA LEU A 98 -9.07 9.18 2.51
C LEU A 98 -8.47 10.28 3.39
N CYS A 99 -9.08 10.58 4.53
CA CYS A 99 -8.54 11.50 5.51
C CYS A 99 -7.16 11.05 6.01
N ARG A 100 -6.97 9.75 6.28
CA ARG A 100 -5.66 9.21 6.68
C ARG A 100 -4.59 9.49 5.63
N LEU A 101 -4.88 9.19 4.37
CA LEU A 101 -3.95 9.40 3.25
C LEU A 101 -3.64 10.88 3.04
N MET A 102 -4.66 11.74 3.07
CA MET A 102 -4.48 13.18 2.94
C MET A 102 -3.65 13.78 4.07
N ILE A 103 -3.91 13.38 5.32
CA ILE A 103 -3.09 13.84 6.46
C ILE A 103 -1.64 13.41 6.28
N ARG A 104 -1.38 12.16 5.89
CA ARG A 104 -0.01 11.67 5.63
C ARG A 104 0.68 12.48 4.53
N LYS A 105 -0.05 12.82 3.45
CA LYS A 105 0.45 13.65 2.34
C LYS A 105 0.79 15.07 2.80
N CYS A 106 -0.07 15.71 3.60
CA CYS A 106 0.13 17.08 4.10
C CYS A 106 1.24 17.17 5.16
N VAL A 107 1.35 16.18 6.04
CA VAL A 107 2.39 16.15 7.08
C VAL A 107 3.76 15.91 6.46
N GLY A 108 3.83 15.07 5.42
CA GLY A 108 5.08 14.71 4.76
C GLY A 108 5.89 13.66 5.54
N GLN A 109 6.72 12.93 4.80
CA GLN A 109 7.44 11.75 5.30
C GLN A 109 8.40 12.06 6.47
N SER A 110 9.12 13.17 6.40
CA SER A 110 10.10 13.59 7.42
C SER A 110 9.45 13.89 8.78
N ARG A 111 8.25 14.50 8.77
CA ARG A 111 7.50 14.79 10.00
C ARG A 111 6.78 13.57 10.54
N LEU A 112 6.36 12.64 9.70
CA LEU A 112 5.78 11.36 10.13
C LEU A 112 6.78 10.51 10.93
N GLN A 113 8.08 10.63 10.64
CA GLN A 113 9.15 9.93 11.36
C GLN A 113 9.55 10.63 12.67
N SER A 114 9.26 11.92 12.82
CA SER A 114 9.61 12.67 14.02
C SER A 114 8.47 12.64 15.04
N SER A 115 8.68 11.92 16.15
CA SER A 115 7.72 11.85 17.26
C SER A 115 7.45 13.23 17.90
N VAL A 116 8.40 14.15 17.76
CA VAL A 116 8.39 15.51 18.33
C VAL A 116 7.60 16.48 17.46
N LEU A 117 7.56 16.28 16.13
CA LEU A 117 6.98 17.23 15.16
C LEU A 117 5.52 16.96 14.77
N LEU A 118 4.92 15.90 15.32
CA LEU A 118 3.49 15.57 15.13
C LEU A 118 2.69 16.10 16.33
N PRO A 119 2.11 17.32 16.25
CA PRO A 119 1.26 17.91 17.30
C PRO A 119 -0.12 17.24 17.37
N PHE A 120 -0.18 15.94 17.14
CA PHE A 120 -1.42 15.17 17.13
C PHE A 120 -1.57 14.36 18.41
N PRO A 121 -2.81 14.18 18.90
CA PRO A 121 -3.09 13.26 19.99
C PRO A 121 -2.57 11.85 19.70
N PRO A 122 -2.20 11.07 20.73
CA PRO A 122 -1.67 9.71 20.56
C PRO A 122 -2.54 8.80 19.69
N LEU A 123 -3.87 8.90 19.83
CA LEU A 123 -4.83 8.13 19.02
C LEU A 123 -4.74 8.47 17.54
N LEU A 124 -4.65 9.76 17.20
CA LEU A 124 -4.54 10.17 15.80
C LEU A 124 -3.17 9.78 15.23
N ARG A 125 -2.11 9.81 16.04
CA ARG A 125 -0.78 9.30 15.65
C ARG A 125 -0.81 7.80 15.36
N HIS A 126 -1.46 7.00 16.20
CA HIS A 126 -1.62 5.55 16.00
C HIS A 126 -2.39 5.26 14.72
N TYR A 127 -3.48 5.99 14.51
CA TYR A 127 -4.30 5.92 13.32
C TYR A 127 -3.52 6.25 12.05
N ILE A 128 -2.72 7.33 12.03
CA ILE A 128 -1.91 7.76 10.88
C ILE A 128 -0.79 6.75 10.57
N LEU A 129 -0.17 6.16 11.60
CA LEU A 129 0.96 5.23 11.46
C LEU A 129 0.53 3.76 11.30
N TYR A 130 -0.76 3.48 11.18
CA TYR A 130 -1.31 2.12 11.10
C TYR A 130 -0.92 1.23 12.28
N LYS A 131 -0.70 1.82 13.47
CA LYS A 131 -0.34 1.06 14.68
C LYS A 131 -1.47 0.15 15.18
N ASP A 132 -2.72 0.43 14.80
CA ASP A 132 -3.86 -0.45 15.08
C ASP A 132 -3.70 -1.84 14.45
N TYR A 133 -2.86 -1.95 13.40
CA TYR A 133 -2.54 -3.19 12.71
C TYR A 133 -1.21 -3.82 13.16
N ASP A 134 -0.46 -3.16 14.06
CA ASP A 134 0.74 -3.74 14.66
C ASP A 134 0.31 -4.74 15.75
N LEU A 135 0.39 -6.03 15.42
CA LEU A 135 0.08 -7.14 16.32
C LEU A 135 0.90 -7.10 17.63
N TYR A 136 2.06 -6.43 17.63
CA TYR A 136 2.95 -6.26 18.79
C TYR A 136 2.66 -5.00 19.63
N GLY A 137 1.77 -4.11 19.18
CA GLY A 137 1.44 -2.85 19.88
C GLY A 137 0.29 -2.94 20.87
N ARG A 138 -0.44 -4.05 20.91
CA ARG A 138 -1.63 -4.27 21.77
C ARG A 138 -1.32 -4.55 23.25
N GLY A 139 -0.07 -4.42 23.69
CA GLY A 139 0.37 -4.75 25.05
C GLY A 139 0.75 -3.56 25.95
N LEU A 140 0.56 -2.30 25.55
CA LEU A 140 1.04 -1.14 26.32
C LEU A 140 -0.06 -0.16 26.75
N THR A 141 -1.28 -0.65 26.95
CA THR A 141 -2.32 0.10 27.67
C THR A 141 -3.08 -0.87 28.59
N SER A 142 -2.50 -1.10 29.76
CA SER A 142 -3.21 -1.53 30.97
C SER A 142 -2.65 -0.71 32.13
#